data_AF-A0A377ZTL6-F1
#
_entry.id   AF-A0A377ZTL6-F1
#
_cell.length_a   1.000
_cell.length_b   1.000
_cell.length_c   1.000
_cell.angle_alpha   90.00
_cell.angle_beta   90.00
_cell.angle_gamma   90.00
#
_symmetry.space_group_name_H-M   'P 1'
#
loop_
_entity.id
_entity.type
_entity.pdbx_description
1 polymer ?
#
loop_
_entity_poly.entity_id
_entity_poly.type
_entity_poly.pdbx_seq_one_letter_code
_entity_poly.pdbx_strand_id
1 'polypeptide(L)'
;MTEQQLREEMVQIGASLFSRGYATGSAGNLSLLLPDGNLLATPTGACLGELQAQRLSVVTLQGEWISGDKPSKEVTFHRAVYLHNPACKAIVHLHSHYLTALSCLQGLDPHNCIRPFTPYVVMRVGDVRWFPTTGRAMTVLPRRWPGWRRAITPFYWPTTDRWLLAHRCAKPPTIPRNWKRPHG
;
A
#
# COMPACT_ATOMS: atom_id res chain seq x y z
N MET A 1 -21.28 -7.74 9.50
CA MET A 1 -20.39 -7.04 10.46
C MET A 1 -20.87 -5.61 10.59
N THR A 2 -20.85 -5.06 11.81
CA THR A 2 -21.12 -3.64 12.06
C THR A 2 -19.91 -2.80 11.66
N GLU A 3 -20.10 -1.49 11.46
CA GLU A 3 -18.97 -0.58 11.18
C GLU A 3 -17.91 -0.64 12.30
N GLN A 4 -18.35 -0.71 13.56
CA GLN A 4 -17.44 -0.80 14.71
C GLN A 4 -16.53 -2.04 14.62
N GLN A 5 -17.10 -3.21 14.28
CA GLN A 5 -16.33 -4.44 14.09
C GLN A 5 -15.32 -4.32 12.94
N LEU A 6 -15.71 -3.67 11.84
CA LEU A 6 -14.82 -3.45 10.69
C LEU A 6 -13.66 -2.51 11.01
N ARG A 7 -13.90 -1.49 11.84
CA ARG A 7 -12.84 -0.59 12.33
C ARG A 7 -11.85 -1.33 13.21
N GLU A 8 -12.34 -2.14 14.14
CA GLU A 8 -11.50 -2.96 15.02
C GLU A 8 -10.68 -3.99 14.22
N GLU A 9 -11.31 -4.67 13.27
CA GLU A 9 -10.63 -5.63 12.38
C GLU A 9 -9.53 -4.95 11.55
N MET A 10 -9.78 -3.74 11.01
CA MET A 10 -8.76 -2.98 10.27
C MET A 10 -7.55 -2.65 11.16
N VAL A 11 -7.77 -2.24 12.42
CA VAL A 11 -6.69 -1.97 13.38
C VAL A 11 -5.89 -3.24 13.66
N GLN A 12 -6.57 -4.36 13.92
CA GLN A 12 -5.91 -5.65 14.18
C GLN A 12 -5.08 -6.14 12.98
N ILE A 13 -5.63 -6.04 11.77
CA ILE A 13 -4.92 -6.38 10.53
C ILE A 13 -3.70 -5.46 10.34
N GLY A 14 -3.86 -4.15 10.55
CA GLY A 14 -2.76 -3.18 10.49
C GLY A 14 -1.62 -3.55 11.44
N ALA A 15 -1.94 -3.80 12.71
CA ALA A 15 -0.95 -4.21 13.72
C ALA A 15 -0.27 -5.54 13.36
N SER A 16 -1.03 -6.50 12.82
CA SER A 16 -0.49 -7.79 12.38
C SER A 16 0.45 -7.66 11.18
N LEU A 17 0.13 -6.77 10.23
CA LEU A 17 0.99 -6.50 9.06
C LEU A 17 2.29 -5.81 9.48
N PHE A 18 2.18 -4.83 10.38
CA PHE A 18 3.33 -4.08 10.90
C PHE A 18 4.27 -4.97 11.73
N SER A 19 3.74 -5.71 12.70
CA SER A 19 4.52 -6.59 13.58
C SER A 19 5.26 -7.71 12.83
N ARG A 20 4.73 -8.14 11.68
CA ARG A 20 5.35 -9.14 10.79
C ARG A 20 6.27 -8.54 9.72
N GLY A 21 6.50 -7.23 9.74
CA GLY A 21 7.42 -6.54 8.83
C GLY A 21 6.90 -6.33 7.40
N TYR A 22 5.61 -6.50 7.15
CA TYR A 22 5.01 -6.22 5.83
C TYR A 22 4.80 -4.73 5.57
N ALA A 23 4.72 -3.93 6.63
CA ALA A 23 4.67 -2.48 6.61
C ALA A 23 5.77 -1.91 7.53
N THR A 24 6.35 -0.78 7.16
CA THR A 24 7.40 -0.11 7.94
C THR A 24 7.17 1.40 7.95
N GLY A 25 7.38 2.04 9.10
CA GLY A 25 7.09 3.46 9.26
C GLY A 25 5.67 3.82 8.86
N SER A 26 5.52 4.86 8.04
CA SER A 26 4.23 5.33 7.50
C SER A 26 3.88 4.73 6.13
N ALA A 27 4.56 3.65 5.70
CA ALA A 27 4.33 3.03 4.40
C ALA A 27 3.17 2.02 4.44
N GLY A 28 2.28 2.12 3.46
CA GLY A 28 1.11 1.26 3.30
C GLY A 28 -0.20 1.89 3.81
N ASN A 29 -1.32 1.43 3.25
CA ASN A 29 -2.66 1.82 3.67
C ASN A 29 -3.67 0.72 3.36
N LEU A 30 -4.76 0.76 4.12
CA LEU A 30 -5.85 -0.20 4.05
C LEU A 30 -7.14 0.55 3.71
N SER A 31 -8.04 -0.10 2.97
CA SER A 31 -9.43 0.33 2.89
C SER A 31 -10.38 -0.86 2.81
N LEU A 32 -11.63 -0.63 3.20
CA LEU A 32 -12.72 -1.57 3.02
C LEU A 32 -14.03 -0.84 2.72
N LEU A 33 -14.95 -1.54 2.06
CA LEU A 33 -16.29 -1.05 1.74
C LEU A 33 -17.21 -1.29 2.94
N LEU A 34 -17.83 -0.22 3.43
CA LEU A 34 -18.82 -0.27 4.49
C LEU A 34 -20.20 -0.70 3.95
N PRO A 35 -21.11 -1.17 4.82
CA PRO A 35 -22.45 -1.60 4.40
C PRO A 35 -23.30 -0.51 3.74
N ASP A 36 -23.04 0.76 4.07
CA ASP A 36 -23.71 1.94 3.51
C ASP A 36 -23.13 2.37 2.15
N GLY A 37 -22.12 1.67 1.63
CA GLY A 37 -21.45 1.96 0.36
C GLY A 37 -20.29 2.95 0.47
N ASN A 38 -20.00 3.50 1.65
CA ASN A 38 -18.82 4.33 1.89
C ASN A 38 -17.55 3.48 2.03
N LEU A 39 -16.39 4.14 2.02
CA LEU A 39 -15.10 3.51 2.25
C LEU A 39 -14.55 3.91 3.61
N LEU A 40 -14.23 2.91 4.42
CA LEU A 40 -13.36 3.05 5.57
C LEU A 40 -11.91 2.94 5.10
N ALA A 41 -11.04 3.85 5.52
CA ALA A 41 -9.63 3.87 5.12
C ALA A 41 -8.70 4.34 6.24
N THR A 42 -7.43 3.96 6.13
CA THR A 42 -6.38 4.47 7.04
C THR A 42 -6.05 5.94 6.75
N PRO A 43 -5.83 6.77 7.78
CA PRO A 43 -5.56 8.19 7.60
C PRO A 43 -4.16 8.46 7.02
N THR A 44 -3.94 9.69 6.57
CA THR A 44 -2.66 10.12 5.99
C THR A 44 -1.55 10.14 7.04
N GLY A 45 -0.35 9.65 6.67
CA GLY A 45 0.80 9.63 7.56
C GLY A 45 0.70 8.63 8.73
N ALA A 46 -0.32 7.77 8.74
CA ALA A 46 -0.51 6.79 9.80
C ALA A 46 0.51 5.64 9.74
N CYS A 47 0.90 5.15 10.91
CA CYS A 47 1.58 3.88 11.06
C CYS A 47 0.53 2.76 11.18
N LEU A 48 0.61 1.70 10.35
CA LEU A 48 -0.34 0.58 10.43
C LEU A 48 -0.31 -0.13 11.79
N GLY A 49 0.83 -0.06 12.50
CA GLY A 49 1.00 -0.62 13.84
C GLY A 49 0.29 0.14 14.97
N GLU A 50 -0.13 1.38 14.72
CA GLU A 50 -0.63 2.31 15.74
C GLU A 50 -1.99 2.93 15.35
N LEU A 51 -2.75 2.23 14.51
CA LEU A 51 -4.07 2.70 14.09
C LEU A 51 -5.04 2.78 15.29
N GLN A 52 -5.89 3.80 15.27
CA GLN A 52 -6.96 3.99 16.26
C GLN A 52 -8.31 3.89 15.54
N ALA A 53 -9.17 2.96 15.97
CA ALA A 53 -10.42 2.62 15.30
C ALA A 53 -11.33 3.85 15.09
N GLN A 54 -11.40 4.73 16.09
CA GLN A 54 -12.23 5.94 16.10
C GLN A 54 -11.72 7.04 15.15
N ARG A 55 -10.45 6.96 14.74
CA ARG A 55 -9.79 7.96 13.88
C ARG A 55 -9.65 7.50 12.43
N LEU A 56 -10.03 6.26 12.13
CA LEU A 56 -10.06 5.79 10.74
C LEU A 56 -11.00 6.66 9.91
N SER A 57 -10.53 7.03 8.72
CA SER A 57 -11.19 7.93 7.79
C SER A 57 -12.39 7.25 7.14
N VAL A 58 -13.49 7.97 6.98
CA VAL A 58 -14.60 7.54 6.12
C VAL A 58 -14.70 8.47 4.93
N VAL A 59 -14.74 7.91 3.72
CA VAL A 59 -14.87 8.68 2.48
C VAL A 59 -15.93 8.06 1.57
N THR A 60 -16.64 8.88 0.80
CA THR A 60 -17.54 8.38 -0.24
C THR A 60 -16.74 7.82 -1.42
N LEU A 61 -17.37 6.99 -2.26
CA LEU A 61 -16.76 6.56 -3.53
C LEU A 61 -16.50 7.74 -4.48
N GLN A 62 -17.19 8.86 -4.30
CA GLN A 62 -17.03 10.12 -5.02
C GLN A 62 -15.89 10.99 -4.45
N GLY A 63 -15.35 10.64 -3.28
CA GLY A 63 -14.12 11.23 -2.72
C GLY A 63 -14.35 12.31 -1.69
N GLU A 64 -15.58 12.47 -1.26
CA GLU A 64 -15.92 13.34 -0.15
C GLU A 64 -15.48 12.70 1.16
N TRP A 65 -14.83 13.47 2.02
CA TRP A 65 -14.39 13.03 3.34
C TRP A 65 -15.50 13.30 4.36
N ILE A 66 -16.01 12.24 4.99
CA ILE A 66 -17.20 12.28 5.84
C ILE A 66 -16.81 12.41 7.32
N SER A 67 -15.85 11.59 7.78
CA SER A 67 -15.49 11.52 9.21
C SER A 67 -14.11 10.90 9.44
N GLY A 68 -13.66 10.89 10.70
CA GLY A 68 -12.34 10.43 11.12
C GLY A 68 -11.25 11.43 10.76
N ASP A 69 -9.99 11.00 10.80
CA ASP A 69 -8.86 11.84 10.37
C ASP A 69 -8.79 11.94 8.84
N LYS A 70 -7.98 12.88 8.33
CA LYS A 70 -7.82 13.09 6.89
C LYS A 70 -7.32 11.80 6.20
N PRO A 71 -7.99 11.32 5.13
CA PRO A 71 -7.63 10.08 4.44
C PRO A 71 -6.25 10.15 3.78
N SER A 72 -5.60 9.00 3.61
CA SER A 72 -4.37 8.90 2.81
C SER A 72 -4.58 9.43 1.39
N LYS A 73 -3.57 10.12 0.83
CA LYS A 73 -3.60 10.61 -0.57
C LYS A 73 -3.82 9.47 -1.57
N GLU A 74 -3.38 8.27 -1.20
CA GLU A 74 -3.48 7.04 -1.96
C GLU A 74 -4.91 6.47 -2.01
N VAL A 75 -5.83 6.92 -1.15
CA VAL A 75 -7.25 6.51 -1.20
C VAL A 75 -7.90 6.84 -2.54
N THR A 76 -7.37 7.84 -3.27
CA THR A 76 -7.78 8.16 -4.64
C THR A 76 -7.71 6.95 -5.58
N PHE A 77 -6.64 6.14 -5.51
CA PHE A 77 -6.55 4.94 -6.35
C PHE A 77 -7.39 3.79 -5.82
N HIS A 78 -7.54 3.67 -4.50
CA HIS A 78 -8.42 2.67 -3.89
C HIS A 78 -9.84 2.82 -4.44
N ARG A 79 -10.37 4.05 -4.42
CA ARG A 79 -11.67 4.40 -5.00
C ARG A 79 -11.81 3.99 -6.45
N ALA A 80 -10.79 4.24 -7.28
CA ALA A 80 -10.80 3.84 -8.68
C ALA A 80 -10.94 2.31 -8.85
N VAL A 81 -10.30 1.52 -7.98
CA VAL A 81 -10.46 0.05 -7.96
C VAL A 81 -11.89 -0.34 -7.59
N TYR A 82 -12.47 0.21 -6.53
CA TYR A 82 -13.86 -0.10 -6.15
C TYR A 82 -14.86 0.25 -7.25
N LEU A 83 -14.71 1.41 -7.90
CA LEU A 83 -15.61 1.87 -8.96
C LEU A 83 -15.62 0.95 -10.20
N HIS A 84 -14.50 0.27 -10.49
CA HIS A 84 -14.36 -0.58 -11.68
C HIS A 84 -14.30 -2.08 -11.36
N ASN A 85 -14.35 -2.44 -10.08
CA ASN A 85 -14.39 -3.82 -9.62
C ASN A 85 -15.42 -3.97 -8.48
N PRO A 86 -16.71 -4.18 -8.81
CA PRO A 86 -17.77 -4.32 -7.82
C PRO A 86 -17.59 -5.49 -6.85
N ALA A 87 -16.80 -6.50 -7.23
CA ALA A 87 -16.44 -7.64 -6.39
C ALA A 87 -15.37 -7.30 -5.34
N CYS A 88 -14.64 -6.18 -5.49
CA CYS A 88 -13.67 -5.72 -4.51
C CYS A 88 -14.38 -5.16 -3.27
N LYS A 89 -14.05 -5.69 -2.09
CA LYS A 89 -14.61 -5.24 -0.79
C LYS A 89 -13.54 -4.72 0.17
N ALA A 90 -12.27 -5.04 -0.05
CA ALA A 90 -11.15 -4.55 0.73
C ALA A 90 -9.90 -4.45 -0.15
N ILE A 91 -9.04 -3.47 0.16
CA ILE A 91 -7.76 -3.24 -0.50
C ILE A 91 -6.68 -3.12 0.56
N VAL A 92 -5.60 -3.85 0.35
CA VAL A 92 -4.37 -3.79 1.14
C VAL A 92 -3.27 -3.29 0.22
N HIS A 93 -2.77 -2.08 0.49
CA HIS A 93 -1.62 -1.51 -0.22
C HIS A 93 -0.41 -1.50 0.70
N LEU A 94 0.68 -2.10 0.25
CA LEU A 94 1.90 -2.27 1.03
C LEU A 94 3.12 -2.06 0.15
N HIS A 95 4.20 -1.60 0.77
CA HIS A 95 5.53 -1.59 0.17
C HIS A 95 6.34 -2.78 0.69
N SER A 96 5.75 -3.97 0.59
CA SER A 96 6.37 -5.19 1.10
C SER A 96 7.63 -5.51 0.31
N HIS A 97 8.72 -5.81 1.03
CA HIS A 97 10.08 -5.88 0.50
C HIS A 97 10.24 -6.57 -0.88
N TYR A 98 9.83 -7.83 -1.01
CA TYR A 98 10.01 -8.59 -2.24
C TYR A 98 9.13 -8.12 -3.41
N LEU A 99 7.89 -7.69 -3.15
CA LEU A 99 7.01 -7.18 -4.21
C LEU A 99 7.48 -5.81 -4.69
N THR A 100 8.00 -4.97 -3.78
CA THR A 100 8.65 -3.71 -4.16
C THR A 100 9.90 -3.97 -4.97
N ALA A 101 10.77 -4.90 -4.57
CA ALA A 101 11.95 -5.28 -5.35
C ALA A 101 11.59 -5.79 -6.75
N LEU A 102 10.61 -6.70 -6.86
CA LEU A 102 10.09 -7.19 -8.13
C LEU A 102 9.58 -6.02 -9.00
N SER A 103 8.81 -5.10 -8.41
CA SER A 103 8.21 -3.98 -9.13
C SER A 103 9.20 -3.05 -9.84
N CYS A 104 10.45 -3.02 -9.38
CA CYS A 104 11.53 -2.20 -9.92
C CYS A 104 12.34 -2.90 -11.02
N LEU A 105 12.09 -4.19 -11.29
CA LEU A 105 12.78 -4.92 -12.36
C LEU A 105 12.31 -4.48 -13.75
N GLN A 106 13.24 -4.51 -14.70
CA GLN A 106 12.94 -4.30 -16.11
C GLN A 106 12.50 -5.61 -16.79
N GLY A 107 11.75 -5.50 -17.88
CA GLY A 107 11.35 -6.65 -18.69
C GLY A 107 10.32 -7.57 -18.03
N LEU A 108 9.58 -7.08 -17.03
CA LEU A 108 8.47 -7.83 -16.46
C LEU A 108 7.32 -7.99 -17.47
N ASP A 109 6.73 -9.18 -17.47
CA ASP A 109 5.48 -9.41 -18.19
C ASP A 109 4.35 -8.56 -17.56
N PRO A 110 3.75 -7.62 -18.31
CA PRO A 110 2.69 -6.75 -17.80
C PRO A 110 1.40 -7.52 -17.48
N HIS A 111 1.19 -8.69 -18.06
CA HIS A 111 0.01 -9.52 -17.83
C HIS A 111 0.18 -10.46 -16.65
N ASN A 112 1.39 -11.02 -16.45
CA ASN A 112 1.70 -11.84 -15.28
C ASN A 112 3.18 -11.78 -14.89
N CYS A 113 3.51 -10.89 -13.96
CA CYS A 113 4.89 -10.66 -13.50
C CYS A 113 5.39 -11.68 -12.47
N ILE A 114 4.55 -12.62 -12.01
CA ILE A 114 4.97 -13.72 -11.14
C ILE A 114 4.84 -15.04 -11.91
N ARG A 115 5.98 -15.59 -12.34
CA ARG A 115 6.02 -16.93 -12.91
C ARG A 115 5.66 -17.96 -11.81
N PRO A 116 4.59 -18.74 -11.97
CA PRO A 116 4.16 -19.65 -10.93
C PRO A 116 5.11 -20.85 -10.84
N PHE A 117 5.77 -21.00 -9.69
CA PHE A 117 6.53 -22.19 -9.30
C PHE A 117 5.91 -22.88 -8.07
N THR A 118 4.82 -22.33 -7.53
CA THR A 118 3.98 -22.92 -6.47
C THR A 118 2.49 -22.71 -6.81
N PRO A 119 1.59 -23.60 -6.36
CA PRO A 119 0.18 -23.53 -6.76
C PRO A 119 -0.62 -22.42 -6.05
N TYR A 120 -0.18 -21.96 -4.88
CA TYR A 120 -0.99 -21.11 -4.01
C TYR A 120 -1.34 -19.74 -4.60
N VAL A 121 -0.40 -19.12 -5.31
CA VAL A 121 -0.64 -17.83 -5.99
C VAL A 121 -1.68 -18.00 -7.08
N VAL A 122 -1.57 -19.06 -7.89
CA VAL A 122 -2.52 -19.35 -8.97
C VAL A 122 -3.93 -19.60 -8.41
N MET A 123 -4.05 -20.39 -7.35
CA MET A 123 -5.36 -20.76 -6.78
C MET A 123 -6.07 -19.61 -6.06
N ARG A 124 -5.34 -18.75 -5.34
CA ARG A 124 -5.93 -17.70 -4.47
C ARG A 124 -5.95 -16.32 -5.11
N VAL A 125 -5.06 -16.08 -6.07
CA VAL A 125 -4.85 -14.76 -6.68
C VAL A 125 -5.12 -14.80 -8.17
N GLY A 126 -4.56 -15.79 -8.87
CA GLY A 126 -4.47 -15.81 -10.32
C GLY A 126 -3.27 -14.99 -10.80
N ASP A 127 -3.36 -14.49 -12.04
CA ASP A 127 -2.30 -13.68 -12.65
C ASP A 127 -2.05 -12.38 -11.89
N VAL A 128 -0.77 -12.02 -11.73
CA VAL A 128 -0.36 -10.78 -11.06
C VAL A 128 0.12 -9.78 -12.10
N ARG A 129 -0.72 -8.81 -12.40
CA ARG A 129 -0.42 -7.80 -13.42
C ARG A 129 0.62 -6.81 -12.92
N TRP A 130 1.53 -6.42 -13.81
CA TRP A 130 2.46 -5.32 -13.59
C TRP A 130 2.02 -4.11 -14.41
N PHE A 131 2.05 -2.92 -13.79
CA PHE A 131 1.66 -1.70 -14.47
C PHE A 131 2.77 -0.65 -14.45
N PRO A 132 3.14 -0.05 -15.58
CA PRO A 132 4.19 0.97 -15.61
C PRO A 132 3.78 2.23 -14.85
N THR A 133 4.72 2.81 -14.10
CA THR A 133 4.58 4.12 -13.46
C THR A 133 4.61 5.24 -14.50
N THR A 134 3.44 5.58 -15.03
CA THR A 134 3.20 6.91 -15.61
C THR A 134 2.28 7.66 -14.66
N GLY A 135 2.47 8.96 -14.44
CA GLY A 135 1.84 9.72 -13.34
C GLY A 135 0.29 9.76 -13.31
N ARG A 136 -0.38 9.13 -14.29
CA ARG A 136 -1.85 8.93 -14.35
C ARG A 136 -2.27 7.45 -14.28
N ALA A 137 -1.34 6.50 -14.22
CA ALA A 137 -1.63 5.08 -14.32
C ALA A 137 -2.56 4.63 -13.19
N MET A 138 -2.26 4.95 -11.93
CA MET A 138 -2.99 4.36 -10.79
C MET A 138 -4.50 4.66 -10.74
N THR A 139 -4.99 5.75 -11.35
CA THR A 139 -6.43 6.03 -11.48
C THR A 139 -7.04 5.53 -12.79
N VAL A 140 -6.24 5.36 -13.84
CA VAL A 140 -6.69 4.91 -15.17
C VAL A 140 -6.67 3.38 -15.29
N LEU A 141 -5.78 2.72 -14.56
CA LEU A 141 -5.55 1.27 -14.60
C LEU A 141 -6.81 0.45 -14.24
N PRO A 142 -7.57 0.78 -13.18
CA PRO A 142 -8.79 0.05 -12.88
C PRO A 142 -9.86 0.18 -13.98
N ARG A 143 -9.94 1.34 -14.64
CA ARG A 143 -10.90 1.59 -15.72
C ARG A 143 -10.58 0.78 -16.98
N ARG A 144 -9.30 0.65 -17.29
CA ARG A 144 -8.83 -0.05 -18.50
C ARG A 144 -8.87 -1.56 -18.35
N TRP A 145 -8.92 -2.07 -17.11
CA TRP A 145 -8.88 -3.49 -16.81
C TRP A 145 -9.80 -3.81 -15.62
N PRO A 146 -11.09 -4.10 -15.84
CA PRO A 146 -11.98 -4.54 -14.77
C PRO A 146 -11.68 -5.99 -14.35
N GLY A 147 -11.92 -6.34 -13.08
CA GLY A 147 -11.97 -7.73 -12.61
C GLY A 147 -10.67 -8.40 -12.13
N TRP A 148 -9.53 -7.72 -12.14
CA TRP A 148 -8.30 -8.28 -11.53
C TRP A 148 -8.36 -8.22 -10.00
N ARG A 149 -7.74 -9.22 -9.34
CA ARG A 149 -7.75 -9.35 -7.88
C ARG A 149 -6.53 -8.73 -7.22
N ARG A 150 -5.37 -8.73 -7.88
CA ARG A 150 -4.11 -8.12 -7.40
C ARG A 150 -3.28 -7.55 -8.55
N ALA A 151 -2.51 -6.52 -8.25
CA ALA A 151 -1.54 -5.94 -9.17
C ALA A 151 -0.30 -5.48 -8.41
N ILE A 152 0.80 -5.40 -9.15
CA ILE A 152 2.05 -4.81 -8.72
C ILE A 152 2.28 -3.56 -9.56
N THR A 153 2.59 -2.46 -8.89
CA THR A 153 3.01 -1.21 -9.51
C THR A 153 4.43 -0.93 -9.06
N PRO A 154 5.33 -0.44 -9.95
CA PRO A 154 6.60 0.14 -9.54
C PRO A 154 6.34 1.17 -8.45
N PHE A 155 7.25 1.21 -7.48
CA PHE A 155 7.22 2.20 -6.41
C PHE A 155 7.12 3.61 -7.02
N TYR A 156 6.06 4.35 -6.64
CA TYR A 156 5.84 5.73 -7.04
C TYR A 156 6.00 6.63 -5.83
N TRP A 157 7.05 7.46 -5.82
CA TRP A 157 7.21 8.55 -4.87
C TRP A 157 7.08 9.89 -5.60
N PRO A 158 5.87 10.47 -5.73
CA PRO A 158 5.71 11.81 -6.29
C PRO A 158 5.68 12.85 -5.17
N THR A 159 6.67 12.89 -4.28
CA THR A 159 6.82 14.02 -3.37
C THR A 159 8.30 14.32 -3.18
N THR A 160 8.79 15.31 -3.91
CA THR A 160 9.91 16.14 -3.49
C THR A 160 9.97 16.28 -1.95
N ASP A 161 11.15 16.01 -1.40
CA ASP A 161 11.61 16.20 -0.02
C ASP A 161 11.39 15.09 1.04
N ARG A 162 12.52 14.44 1.33
CA ARG A 162 12.99 13.81 2.59
C ARG A 162 12.16 12.67 3.20
N TRP A 163 12.72 11.45 3.15
CA TRP A 163 13.38 10.75 4.27
C TRP A 163 13.49 9.26 3.94
N LEU A 164 14.73 8.79 3.80
CA LEU A 164 15.10 7.39 3.66
C LEU A 164 15.41 6.87 5.06
N LEU A 165 14.73 5.82 5.53
CA LEU A 165 15.17 5.06 6.72
C LEU A 165 14.65 3.63 6.66
N ALA A 166 15.44 2.78 6.00
CA ALA A 166 15.59 1.39 6.40
C ALA A 166 16.50 1.35 7.65
N HIS A 167 16.05 0.68 8.70
CA HIS A 167 16.76 0.27 9.93
C HIS A 167 18.00 1.09 10.39
N ARG A 168 17.86 1.81 11.51
CA ARG A 168 18.94 1.95 12.50
C ARG A 168 18.43 1.65 13.91
N CYS A 169 18.62 0.41 14.34
CA CYS A 169 19.00 0.16 15.72
C CYS A 169 20.45 0.67 15.89
N ALA A 170 20.70 1.39 16.99
CA ALA A 170 21.99 1.94 17.42
C ALA A 170 22.65 3.03 16.54
N LYS A 171 23.01 4.16 17.17
CA LYS A 171 23.93 5.16 16.62
C LYS A 171 25.30 4.50 16.40
N PRO A 172 25.93 4.61 15.21
CA PRO A 172 27.33 4.29 15.06
C PRO A 172 28.20 5.39 15.69
N PRO A 173 29.39 5.03 16.20
CA PRO A 173 30.32 6.00 16.75
C PRO A 173 30.79 6.98 15.67
N THR A 174 30.91 8.24 16.06
CA THR A 174 31.44 9.32 15.22
C THR A 174 32.91 9.08 14.92
N ILE A 175 33.23 8.90 13.63
CA ILE A 175 34.61 8.93 13.13
C ILE A 175 35.06 10.40 13.04
N PRO A 176 36.20 10.80 13.63
CA PRO A 176 36.71 12.17 13.58
C PRO A 176 37.03 12.61 12.13
N ARG A 177 36.78 13.89 11.83
CA ARG A 177 36.88 14.51 10.49
C ARG A 177 38.28 14.51 9.83
N ASN A 178 39.30 13.91 10.45
CA ASN A 178 40.70 14.00 9.98
C ASN A 178 41.25 12.72 9.35
N TRP A 179 40.40 11.73 9.00
CA TRP A 179 40.86 10.49 8.37
C TRP A 179 41.13 10.70 6.85
N LYS A 180 42.39 10.99 6.49
CA LYS A 180 42.86 10.90 5.09
C LYS A 180 42.94 9.43 4.67
N ARG A 181 42.31 9.06 3.55
CA ARG A 181 42.45 7.73 2.95
C ARG A 181 43.90 7.53 2.46
N PRO A 182 44.55 6.37 2.67
CA PRO A 182 45.78 6.04 1.99
C PRO A 182 45.46 5.75 0.51
N HIS A 183 46.29 6.28 -0.39
CA HIS A 183 46.34 5.82 -1.77
C HIS A 183 46.97 4.42 -1.83
N GLY A 184 46.33 3.52 -2.57
CA GLY A 184 46.78 2.18 -2.90
C GLY A 184 45.83 1.58 -3.92
#